data_AF-A0A2Z6R8Z8-F1
#
_entry.id   AF-A0A2Z6R8Z8-F1
#
_cell.length_a   1.000
_cell.length_b   1.000
_cell.length_c   1.000
_cell.angle_alpha   90.00
_cell.angle_beta   90.00
_cell.angle_gamma   90.00
#
_symmetry.space_group_name_H-M   'P 1'
#
loop_
_entity.id
_entity.type
_entity.pdbx_description
1 polymer ?
#
loop_
_entity_poly.entity_id
_entity_poly.type
_entity_poly.pdbx_seq_one_letter_code
_entity_poly.pdbx_strand_id
1 'polypeptide(L)'
;MSQFLPIGNYQWKASREYLLKNPVMQKKYLEKILTTKANAPCGYFLNIKSHFPLKTYDYLRDLPPAVENVAVGKDWLSLYNKELVNNWDGGRFSKTEKLVPHLGLRKDYIIHYLEFQYYVKLGMVVDEVSEILSFDQTNWLTPYIAFNTEKRQGSKNTFEKDFFKFMNNSVYGKTMENVRKYQDVKLMKMNNERDEKAFLKKVSSPRFKYGHPLGDTLVGAHMGKS
;
A
#
# COMPACT_ATOMS: atom_id res chain seq x y z
N MET A 1 0.80 -2.91 16.68
CA MET A 1 0.91 -3.94 15.62
C MET A 1 0.60 -5.34 16.16
N SER A 2 -0.49 -5.52 16.91
CA SER A 2 -0.98 -6.85 17.33
C SER A 2 -2.08 -7.39 16.39
N GLN A 3 -2.44 -6.61 15.37
CA GLN A 3 -3.39 -7.01 14.34
C GLN A 3 -2.79 -8.10 13.44
N PHE A 4 -3.67 -8.81 12.74
CA PHE A 4 -3.25 -9.74 11.70
C PHE A 4 -2.69 -8.94 10.53
N LEU A 5 -1.50 -9.32 10.07
CA LEU A 5 -0.78 -8.68 8.99
C LEU A 5 -0.52 -9.70 7.88
N PRO A 6 -0.47 -9.27 6.61
CA PRO A 6 -0.12 -10.14 5.49
C PRO A 6 1.25 -10.81 5.72
N ILE A 7 1.31 -12.12 5.48
CA ILE A 7 2.56 -12.89 5.56
C ILE A 7 3.01 -13.45 4.21
N GLY A 8 2.09 -13.62 3.24
CA GLY A 8 2.45 -14.15 1.93
C GLY A 8 1.28 -14.77 1.17
N ASN A 9 1.61 -15.67 0.23
CA ASN A 9 0.67 -16.42 -0.59
C ASN A 9 -0.35 -15.51 -1.32
N TYR A 10 0.16 -14.45 -1.94
CA TYR A 10 -0.65 -13.51 -2.69
C TYR A 10 -1.22 -14.19 -3.95
N GLN A 11 -2.54 -14.20 -4.09
CA GLN A 11 -3.23 -14.85 -5.20
C GLN A 11 -4.31 -13.93 -5.76
N TRP A 12 -4.32 -13.75 -7.08
CA TRP A 12 -5.44 -13.12 -7.77
C TRP A 12 -6.65 -14.05 -7.72
N LYS A 13 -7.73 -13.61 -7.06
CA LYS A 13 -8.99 -14.35 -7.01
C LYS A 13 -9.93 -13.99 -8.15
N ALA A 14 -9.84 -12.76 -8.64
CA ALA A 14 -10.64 -12.29 -9.75
C ALA A 14 -9.98 -11.10 -10.45
N SER A 15 -10.04 -11.11 -11.79
CA SER A 15 -9.67 -9.98 -12.65
C SER A 15 -10.90 -9.20 -13.10
N ARG A 16 -10.67 -8.00 -13.64
CA ARG A 16 -11.73 -7.11 -14.11
C ARG A 16 -12.62 -7.77 -15.16
N GLU A 17 -11.99 -8.40 -16.15
CA GLU A 17 -12.68 -9.10 -17.22
C GLU A 17 -13.54 -10.25 -16.70
N TYR A 18 -13.06 -10.98 -15.70
CA TYR A 18 -13.81 -12.07 -15.08
C TYR A 18 -15.03 -11.55 -14.31
N LEU A 19 -14.86 -10.51 -13.49
CA LEU A 19 -15.94 -9.95 -12.67
C LEU A 19 -17.04 -9.30 -13.52
N LEU A 20 -16.66 -8.56 -14.57
CA LEU A 20 -17.62 -7.96 -15.50
C LEU A 20 -18.51 -9.00 -16.19
N LYS A 21 -17.96 -10.18 -16.52
CA LYS A 21 -18.71 -11.29 -17.12
C LYS A 21 -19.52 -12.10 -16.11
N ASN A 22 -19.26 -11.94 -14.79
CA ASN A 22 -19.83 -12.78 -13.73
C ASN A 22 -20.33 -11.95 -12.54
N PRO A 23 -21.42 -11.16 -12.70
CA PRO A 23 -21.95 -10.29 -11.64
C PRO A 23 -22.37 -11.06 -10.38
N VAL A 24 -22.87 -12.29 -10.53
CA VAL A 24 -23.21 -13.17 -9.40
C VAL A 24 -21.99 -13.50 -8.55
N MET A 25 -20.85 -13.78 -9.19
CA MET A 25 -19.59 -14.06 -8.49
C MET A 25 -19.03 -12.82 -7.82
N GLN A 26 -19.15 -11.64 -8.45
CA GLN A 26 -18.76 -10.37 -7.84
C GLN A 26 -19.53 -10.13 -6.53
N LYS A 27 -20.86 -10.32 -6.54
CA LYS A 27 -21.67 -10.22 -5.32
C LYS A 27 -21.23 -11.22 -4.24
N LYS A 28 -20.99 -12.47 -4.61
CA LYS A 28 -20.50 -13.52 -3.70
C LYS A 28 -19.16 -13.16 -3.06
N TYR A 29 -18.22 -12.62 -3.84
CA TYR A 29 -16.94 -12.17 -3.31
C TYR A 29 -17.10 -11.00 -2.35
N LEU A 30 -17.92 -10.00 -2.71
CA LEU A 30 -18.19 -8.85 -1.85
C LEU A 30 -18.82 -9.26 -0.52
N GLU A 31 -19.83 -10.13 -0.53
CA GLU A 31 -20.47 -10.65 0.69
C GLU A 31 -19.45 -11.39 1.58
N LYS A 32 -18.61 -12.24 0.98
CA LYS A 32 -17.54 -12.93 1.70
C LYS A 32 -16.56 -11.94 2.33
N ILE A 33 -16.12 -10.92 1.57
CA ILE A 33 -15.16 -9.93 2.04
C ILE A 33 -15.77 -9.09 3.15
N LEU A 34 -17.02 -8.65 3.03
CA LEU A 34 -17.72 -7.85 4.04
C LEU A 34 -17.94 -8.60 5.36
N THR A 35 -18.03 -9.93 5.31
CA THR A 35 -18.22 -10.79 6.48
C THR A 35 -16.92 -11.39 7.05
N THR A 36 -15.79 -11.20 6.36
CA THR A 36 -14.48 -11.71 6.80
C THR A 36 -14.02 -10.99 8.07
N LYS A 37 -13.70 -11.73 9.13
CA LYS A 37 -13.23 -11.17 10.40
C LYS A 37 -11.76 -10.73 10.31
N ALA A 38 -11.37 -9.76 11.14
CA ALA A 38 -10.00 -9.26 11.23
C ALA A 38 -8.95 -10.32 11.62
N ASN A 39 -9.35 -11.39 12.30
CA ASN A 39 -8.50 -12.50 12.70
C ASN A 39 -8.61 -13.73 11.77
N ALA A 40 -9.28 -13.59 10.62
CA ALA A 40 -9.33 -14.66 9.64
C ALA A 40 -7.92 -14.96 9.10
N PRO A 41 -7.61 -16.21 8.75
CA PRO A 41 -6.29 -16.57 8.21
C PRO A 41 -6.03 -15.98 6.82
N CYS A 42 -7.08 -15.53 6.12
CA CYS A 42 -6.99 -14.96 4.77
C CYS A 42 -7.61 -13.55 4.75
N GLY A 43 -6.87 -12.59 4.20
CA GLY A 43 -7.30 -11.22 3.95
C GLY A 43 -7.35 -10.89 2.46
N TYR A 44 -7.83 -9.68 2.13
CA TYR A 44 -7.99 -9.23 0.74
C TYR A 44 -7.56 -7.77 0.55
N PHE A 45 -7.00 -7.50 -0.62
CA PHE A 45 -6.94 -6.17 -1.23
C PHE A 45 -7.92 -6.14 -2.40
N LEU A 46 -8.61 -5.02 -2.54
CA LEU A 46 -9.56 -4.78 -3.61
C LEU A 46 -9.11 -3.56 -4.39
N ASN A 47 -9.22 -3.62 -5.70
CA ASN A 47 -9.18 -2.46 -6.58
C ASN A 47 -10.62 -2.10 -6.95
N ILE A 48 -11.11 -0.93 -6.55
CA ILE A 48 -12.51 -0.56 -6.67
C ILE A 48 -12.72 0.81 -7.32
N LYS A 49 -13.89 0.96 -7.95
CA LYS A 49 -14.51 2.24 -8.24
C LYS A 49 -15.65 2.45 -7.22
N SER A 50 -15.63 3.57 -6.52
CA SER A 50 -16.61 3.84 -5.45
C SER A 50 -16.83 5.33 -5.22
N HIS A 51 -17.94 5.68 -4.60
CA HIS A 51 -18.24 7.04 -4.20
C HIS A 51 -19.01 7.07 -2.88
N PHE A 52 -18.95 8.22 -2.21
CA PHE A 52 -19.85 8.52 -1.10
C PHE A 52 -21.10 9.23 -1.65
N PRO A 53 -22.32 8.80 -1.31
CA PRO A 53 -23.54 9.50 -1.71
C PRO A 53 -23.65 10.88 -1.06
N LEU A 54 -24.32 11.85 -1.71
CA LEU A 54 -24.48 13.21 -1.19
C LEU A 54 -25.03 13.28 0.24
N LYS A 55 -25.93 12.36 0.62
CA LYS A 55 -26.49 12.27 1.98
C LYS A 55 -25.44 12.07 3.08
N THR A 56 -24.26 11.53 2.76
CA THR A 56 -23.19 11.33 3.74
C THR A 56 -22.24 12.53 3.80
N TYR A 57 -22.41 13.53 2.93
CA TYR A 57 -21.44 14.62 2.82
C TYR A 57 -21.41 15.50 4.06
N ASP A 58 -22.57 15.84 4.62
CA ASP A 58 -22.61 16.68 5.81
C ASP A 58 -21.94 16.00 7.02
N TYR A 59 -22.10 14.69 7.16
CA TYR A 59 -21.46 13.91 8.21
C TYR A 59 -19.94 13.73 7.99
N LEU A 60 -19.51 13.56 6.74
CA LEU A 60 -18.10 13.26 6.41
C LEU A 60 -17.28 14.50 6.03
N ARG A 61 -17.87 15.69 6.01
CA ARG A 61 -17.24 16.92 5.50
C ARG A 61 -15.95 17.27 6.24
N ASP A 62 -15.97 17.11 7.57
CA ASP A 62 -14.85 17.53 8.43
C ASP A 62 -13.67 16.56 8.35
N LEU A 63 -13.95 15.27 8.14
CA LEU A 63 -12.92 14.25 7.99
C LEU A 63 -13.26 13.27 6.85
N PRO A 64 -13.09 13.69 5.58
CA PRO A 64 -13.36 12.83 4.43
C PRO A 64 -12.50 11.57 4.46
N PRO A 65 -13.11 10.37 4.45
CA PRO A 65 -12.38 9.10 4.43
C PRO A 65 -11.80 8.81 3.03
N ALA A 66 -11.10 7.68 2.91
CA ALA A 66 -10.52 7.19 1.65
C ALA A 66 -9.62 8.23 0.96
N VAL A 67 -8.63 8.77 1.69
CA VAL A 67 -7.65 9.72 1.13
C VAL A 67 -6.89 9.12 -0.05
N GLU A 68 -6.58 9.94 -1.05
CA GLU A 68 -5.79 9.54 -2.21
C GLU A 68 -4.78 10.63 -2.60
N ASN A 69 -3.72 10.23 -3.30
CA ASN A 69 -2.74 11.20 -3.83
C ASN A 69 -3.32 11.82 -5.09
N VAL A 70 -3.67 13.11 -5.03
CA VAL A 70 -4.25 13.85 -6.15
C VAL A 70 -3.37 15.05 -6.48
N ALA A 71 -3.13 15.22 -7.76
CA ALA A 71 -2.55 16.44 -8.29
C ALA A 71 -3.66 17.50 -8.45
N VAL A 72 -3.81 18.38 -7.46
CA VAL A 72 -4.87 19.41 -7.43
C VAL A 72 -4.68 20.37 -8.60
N GLY A 73 -5.74 20.54 -9.40
CA GLY A 73 -5.75 21.48 -10.51
C GLY A 73 -6.12 22.90 -10.06
N LYS A 74 -5.77 23.91 -10.88
CA LYS A 74 -6.12 25.31 -10.62
C LYS A 74 -7.64 25.53 -10.59
N ASP A 75 -8.38 24.70 -11.30
CA ASP A 75 -9.85 24.66 -11.36
C ASP A 75 -10.48 24.26 -10.02
N TRP A 76 -9.82 23.42 -9.23
CA TRP A 76 -10.30 22.95 -7.91
C TRP A 76 -10.10 23.97 -6.79
N LEU A 77 -9.36 25.06 -7.05
CA LEU A 77 -9.15 26.11 -6.07
C LEU A 77 -10.47 26.87 -5.81
N SER A 78 -10.72 27.17 -4.54
CA SER A 78 -11.74 28.15 -4.15
C SER A 78 -11.43 29.51 -4.77
N LEU A 79 -12.45 30.36 -4.91
CA LEU A 79 -12.26 31.72 -5.43
C LEU A 79 -11.19 32.49 -4.64
N TYR A 80 -11.23 32.40 -3.31
CA TYR A 80 -10.22 32.97 -2.42
C TYR A 80 -8.79 32.47 -2.73
N ASN A 81 -8.59 31.16 -2.89
CA ASN A 81 -7.28 30.62 -3.21
C ASN A 81 -6.82 31.01 -4.64
N LYS A 82 -7.75 31.13 -5.60
CA LYS A 82 -7.45 31.63 -6.95
C LYS A 82 -6.95 33.07 -6.91
N GLU A 83 -7.58 33.93 -6.10
CA GLU A 83 -7.15 35.31 -5.91
C GLU A 83 -5.78 35.40 -5.26
N LEU A 84 -5.50 34.62 -4.21
CA LEU A 84 -4.18 34.57 -3.57
C LEU A 84 -3.06 34.19 -4.56
N VAL A 85 -3.28 33.14 -5.36
CA VAL A 85 -2.31 32.71 -6.37
C VAL A 85 -2.05 33.81 -7.41
N ASN A 86 -3.08 34.55 -7.81
CA ASN A 86 -2.93 35.64 -8.77
C ASN A 86 -2.19 36.83 -8.17
N ASN A 87 -2.49 37.18 -6.91
CA ASN A 87 -1.96 38.38 -6.26
C ASN A 87 -0.55 38.19 -5.71
N TRP A 88 -0.21 37.00 -5.18
CA TRP A 88 1.05 36.78 -4.46
C TRP A 88 2.07 35.95 -5.24
N ASP A 89 1.61 34.95 -6.00
CA ASP A 89 2.49 34.06 -6.79
C ASP A 89 2.61 34.50 -8.25
N GLY A 90 2.12 35.69 -8.61
CA GLY A 90 2.12 36.20 -9.98
C GLY A 90 1.36 35.28 -10.95
N GLY A 91 0.33 34.59 -10.46
CA GLY A 91 -0.48 33.64 -11.21
C GLY A 91 0.15 32.26 -11.41
N ARG A 92 1.37 32.02 -10.88
CA ARG A 92 2.07 30.73 -11.01
C ARG A 92 1.41 29.69 -10.11
N PHE A 93 0.93 28.61 -10.73
CA PHE A 93 0.38 27.46 -10.02
C PHE A 93 1.08 26.19 -10.51
N SER A 94 1.84 25.54 -9.63
CA SER A 94 2.42 24.23 -9.91
C SER A 94 1.44 23.13 -9.51
N LYS A 95 1.11 22.27 -10.46
CA LYS A 95 0.33 21.06 -10.19
C LYS A 95 1.24 20.08 -9.46
N THR A 96 0.98 19.85 -8.18
CA THR A 96 1.76 18.95 -7.32
C THR A 96 0.83 17.92 -6.69
N GLU A 97 1.25 16.66 -6.68
CA GLU A 97 0.55 15.59 -5.97
C GLU A 97 0.59 15.82 -4.47
N LYS A 98 -0.58 15.78 -3.84
CA LYS A 98 -0.74 15.87 -2.39
C LYS A 98 -1.69 14.77 -1.94
N LEU A 99 -1.56 14.33 -0.70
CA LEU A 99 -2.55 13.48 -0.08
C LEU A 99 -3.77 14.33 0.26
N VAL A 100 -4.89 14.10 -0.43
CA VAL A 100 -6.09 14.95 -0.34
C VAL A 100 -7.26 14.16 0.26
N PRO A 101 -7.85 14.62 1.38
CA PRO A 101 -9.16 14.17 1.80
C PRO A 101 -10.23 14.90 0.98
N HIS A 102 -11.01 14.15 0.20
CA HIS A 102 -12.17 14.69 -0.51
C HIS A 102 -13.28 13.64 -0.59
N LEU A 103 -14.51 14.03 -0.92
CA LEU A 103 -15.63 13.09 -1.05
C LEU A 103 -15.95 12.72 -2.50
N GLY A 104 -15.04 13.05 -3.42
CA GLY A 104 -15.21 12.77 -4.84
C GLY A 104 -15.19 11.28 -5.18
N LEU A 105 -15.42 10.99 -6.47
CA LEU A 105 -15.35 9.64 -7.01
C LEU A 105 -13.95 9.06 -6.86
N ARG A 106 -13.87 7.82 -6.36
CA ARG A 106 -12.66 7.00 -6.34
C ARG A 106 -12.62 6.12 -7.58
N LYS A 107 -11.54 6.24 -8.33
CA LYS A 107 -11.25 5.41 -9.50
C LYS A 107 -10.00 4.60 -9.21
N ASP A 108 -10.06 3.31 -9.52
CA ASP A 108 -8.94 2.38 -9.36
C ASP A 108 -8.30 2.43 -7.95
N TYR A 109 -9.15 2.54 -6.92
CA TYR A 109 -8.72 2.72 -5.54
C TYR A 109 -8.37 1.38 -4.91
N ILE A 110 -7.10 1.20 -4.55
CA ILE A 110 -6.62 0.00 -3.86
C ILE A 110 -6.87 0.13 -2.36
N ILE A 111 -7.65 -0.78 -1.81
CA ILE A 111 -8.07 -0.75 -0.41
C ILE A 111 -7.91 -2.13 0.24
N HIS A 112 -7.50 -2.12 1.50
CA HIS A 112 -7.48 -3.31 2.34
C HIS A 112 -8.89 -3.63 2.87
N TYR A 113 -9.21 -4.92 3.03
CA TYR A 113 -10.60 -5.34 3.28
C TYR A 113 -11.22 -4.79 4.58
N LEU A 114 -10.43 -4.53 5.63
CA LEU A 114 -10.95 -3.97 6.89
C LEU A 114 -11.38 -2.51 6.72
N GLU A 115 -10.58 -1.71 6.06
CA GLU A 115 -10.87 -0.32 5.70
C GLU A 115 -12.06 -0.28 4.75
N PHE A 116 -12.13 -1.21 3.80
CA PHE A 116 -13.29 -1.38 2.92
C PHE A 116 -14.58 -1.63 3.69
N GLN A 117 -14.59 -2.60 4.62
CA GLN A 117 -15.73 -2.85 5.51
C GLN A 117 -16.12 -1.60 6.30
N TYR A 118 -15.13 -0.88 6.83
CA TYR A 118 -15.37 0.35 7.57
C TYR A 118 -16.00 1.44 6.70
N TYR A 119 -15.48 1.67 5.49
CA TYR A 119 -16.02 2.69 4.59
C TYR A 119 -17.42 2.36 4.08
N VAL A 120 -17.72 1.08 3.83
CA VAL A 120 -19.09 0.64 3.50
C VAL A 120 -20.04 0.94 4.66
N LYS A 121 -19.62 0.74 5.93
CA LYS A 121 -20.41 1.15 7.10
C LYS A 121 -20.62 2.66 7.20
N LEU A 122 -19.63 3.46 6.77
CA LEU A 122 -19.76 4.92 6.66
C LEU A 122 -20.65 5.38 5.49
N GLY A 123 -21.10 4.46 4.64
CA GLY A 123 -22.00 4.73 3.53
C GLY A 123 -21.34 4.82 2.15
N MET A 124 -20.10 4.35 2.00
CA MET A 124 -19.47 4.19 0.69
C MET A 124 -20.29 3.23 -0.19
N VAL A 125 -20.55 3.64 -1.42
CA VAL A 125 -21.19 2.82 -2.45
C VAL A 125 -20.12 2.36 -3.44
N VAL A 126 -20.09 1.05 -3.70
CA VAL A 126 -19.15 0.44 -4.65
C VAL A 126 -19.82 0.37 -6.01
N ASP A 127 -19.25 1.10 -6.97
CA ASP A 127 -19.73 1.11 -8.36
C ASP A 127 -19.20 -0.09 -9.14
N GLU A 128 -17.93 -0.45 -8.93
CA GLU A 128 -17.25 -1.54 -9.63
C GLU A 128 -16.15 -2.13 -8.75
N VAL A 129 -15.94 -3.45 -8.83
CA VAL A 129 -14.73 -4.11 -8.30
C VAL A 129 -13.92 -4.56 -9.50
N SER A 130 -12.76 -3.93 -9.68
CA SER A 130 -11.86 -4.24 -10.78
C SER A 130 -11.08 -5.52 -10.49
N GLU A 131 -10.47 -5.64 -9.31
CA GLU A 131 -9.57 -6.77 -9.03
C GLU A 131 -9.62 -7.15 -7.56
N ILE A 132 -9.38 -8.43 -7.27
CA ILE A 132 -9.33 -8.95 -5.90
C ILE A 132 -8.07 -9.79 -5.74
N LEU A 133 -7.21 -9.36 -4.82
CA LEU A 133 -6.00 -10.06 -4.41
C LEU A 133 -6.18 -10.60 -2.99
N SER A 134 -6.09 -11.91 -2.80
CA SER A 134 -6.10 -12.52 -1.47
C SER A 134 -4.68 -12.77 -0.97
N PHE A 135 -4.52 -12.83 0.34
CA PHE A 135 -3.25 -13.20 0.99
C PHE A 135 -3.51 -13.93 2.30
N ASP A 136 -2.50 -14.66 2.77
CA ASP A 136 -2.51 -15.24 4.12
C ASP A 136 -2.04 -14.19 5.12
N GLN A 137 -2.66 -14.15 6.30
CA GLN A 137 -2.35 -13.20 7.36
C GLN A 137 -2.34 -13.86 8.73
N THR A 138 -1.44 -13.38 9.60
CA THR A 138 -1.34 -13.81 11.00
C THR A 138 -0.91 -12.64 11.87
N ASN A 139 -1.06 -12.76 13.18
CA ASN A 139 -0.62 -11.76 14.16
C ASN A 139 0.81 -12.02 14.66
N TRP A 140 1.72 -12.43 13.76
CA TRP A 140 3.09 -12.87 14.08
C TRP A 140 3.93 -11.87 14.88
N LEU A 141 3.63 -10.56 14.80
CA LEU A 141 4.30 -9.53 15.61
C LEU A 141 3.82 -9.46 17.07
N THR A 142 2.70 -10.09 17.41
CA THR A 142 2.08 -9.97 18.74
C THR A 142 3.05 -10.34 19.88
N PRO A 143 3.76 -11.49 19.83
CA PRO A 143 4.68 -11.86 20.91
C PRO A 143 5.80 -10.83 21.10
N TYR A 144 6.33 -10.30 19.99
CA TYR A 144 7.40 -9.29 20.01
C TYR A 144 6.92 -7.96 20.62
N ILE A 145 5.74 -7.49 20.21
CA ILE A 145 5.15 -6.26 20.76
C ILE A 145 4.78 -6.42 22.23
N ALA A 146 4.25 -7.58 22.63
CA ALA A 146 3.93 -7.87 24.02
C ALA A 146 5.21 -7.83 24.88
N PHE A 147 6.27 -8.52 24.46
CA PHE A 147 7.56 -8.53 25.13
C PHE A 147 8.12 -7.10 25.34
N ASN A 148 8.16 -6.28 24.29
CA ASN A 148 8.69 -4.91 24.41
C ASN A 148 7.79 -4.03 25.28
N THR A 149 6.47 -4.24 25.23
CA THR A 149 5.51 -3.52 26.10
C THR A 149 5.74 -3.84 27.56
N GLU A 150 5.88 -5.13 27.91
CA GLU A 150 6.16 -5.59 29.26
C GLU A 150 7.49 -5.04 29.78
N LYS A 151 8.55 -5.12 28.97
CA LYS A 151 9.86 -4.55 29.32
C LYS A 151 9.79 -3.05 29.55
N ARG A 152 9.08 -2.32 28.68
CA ARG A 152 8.86 -0.88 28.82
C ARG A 152 8.10 -0.52 30.10
N GLN A 153 7.09 -1.31 30.48
CA GLN A 153 6.34 -1.11 31.72
C GLN A 153 7.21 -1.36 32.96
N GLY A 154 8.08 -2.36 32.91
CA GLY A 154 9.02 -2.69 34.00
C GLY A 154 10.25 -1.78 34.12
N SER A 155 10.53 -0.95 33.11
CA SER A 155 11.71 -0.07 33.10
C SER A 155 11.62 1.04 34.15
N LYS A 156 12.73 1.24 34.87
CA LYS A 156 12.83 2.23 35.95
C LYS A 156 13.34 3.60 35.48
N ASN A 157 14.12 3.62 34.39
CA ASN A 157 14.68 4.84 33.82
C ASN A 157 13.98 5.24 32.52
N THR A 158 14.17 6.49 32.11
CA THR A 158 13.61 7.03 30.87
C THR A 158 14.27 6.42 29.63
N PHE A 159 15.58 6.16 29.70
CA PHE A 159 16.35 5.58 28.60
C PHE A 159 15.81 4.23 28.11
N GLU A 160 15.60 3.26 29.02
CA GLU A 160 15.08 1.94 28.66
C GLU A 160 13.64 2.02 28.16
N LYS A 161 12.82 2.91 28.74
CA LYS A 161 11.45 3.14 28.25
C LYS A 161 11.44 3.59 26.79
N ASP A 162 12.35 4.51 26.45
CA ASP A 162 12.51 5.00 25.08
C ASP A 162 13.12 3.95 24.16
N PHE A 163 14.06 3.14 24.65
CA PHE A 163 14.62 2.01 23.91
C PHE A 163 13.53 1.03 23.48
N PHE A 164 12.72 0.50 24.40
CA PHE A 164 11.66 -0.46 24.05
C PHE A 164 10.54 0.15 23.19
N LYS A 165 10.26 1.45 23.36
CA LYS A 165 9.38 2.19 22.44
C LYS A 165 9.98 2.24 21.03
N PHE A 166 11.27 2.56 20.92
CA PHE A 166 11.97 2.63 19.65
C PHE A 166 11.98 1.28 18.95
N MET A 167 12.27 0.18 19.64
CA MET A 167 12.25 -1.17 19.07
C MET A 167 10.91 -1.50 18.38
N ASN A 168 9.79 -1.15 18.99
CA ASN A 168 8.47 -1.31 18.37
C ASN A 168 8.28 -0.43 17.11
N ASN A 169 8.73 0.82 17.16
CA ASN A 169 8.62 1.75 16.03
C ASN A 169 9.55 1.38 14.86
N SER A 170 10.76 0.89 15.16
CA SER A 170 11.75 0.50 14.15
C SER A 170 11.25 -0.64 13.28
N VAL A 171 10.58 -1.63 13.87
CA VAL A 171 9.99 -2.73 13.10
C VAL A 171 8.95 -2.22 12.11
N TYR A 172 8.07 -1.31 12.54
CA TYR A 172 7.06 -0.71 11.65
C TYR A 172 7.74 0.01 10.48
N GLY A 173 8.69 0.90 10.77
CA GLY A 173 9.43 1.64 9.75
C GLY A 173 10.15 0.72 8.77
N LYS A 174 10.75 -0.37 9.27
CA LYS A 174 11.44 -1.36 8.43
C LYS A 174 10.49 -2.09 7.49
N THR A 175 9.28 -2.43 7.94
CA THR A 175 8.28 -3.13 7.10
C THR A 175 7.72 -2.25 5.98
N MET A 176 7.70 -0.93 6.17
CA MET A 176 7.25 0.04 5.15
C MET A 176 8.39 0.57 4.28
N GLU A 177 9.62 0.10 4.49
CA GLU A 177 10.78 0.63 3.81
C GLU A 177 10.75 0.28 2.31
N ASN A 178 10.86 1.30 1.46
CA ASN A 178 10.99 1.09 0.03
C ASN A 178 12.43 0.70 -0.34
N VAL A 179 12.71 -0.60 -0.33
CA VAL A 179 14.03 -1.17 -0.67
C VAL A 179 14.49 -0.82 -2.09
N ARG A 180 13.56 -0.50 -3.01
CA ARG A 180 13.88 -0.13 -4.39
C ARG A 180 14.59 1.22 -4.47
N LYS A 181 14.56 2.05 -3.42
CA LYS A 181 15.30 3.32 -3.40
C LYS A 181 16.82 3.13 -3.38
N TYR A 182 17.30 2.00 -2.85
CA TYR A 182 18.74 1.75 -2.69
C TYR A 182 19.21 0.40 -3.28
N GLN A 183 18.32 -0.36 -3.90
CA GLN A 183 18.65 -1.55 -4.69
C GLN A 183 18.41 -1.29 -6.18
N ASP A 184 19.32 -1.80 -7.02
CA ASP A 184 19.24 -1.81 -8.48
C ASP A 184 19.31 -3.26 -8.95
N VAL A 185 18.20 -3.78 -9.47
CA VAL A 185 18.14 -5.17 -9.96
C VAL A 185 18.26 -5.16 -11.48
N LYS A 186 19.27 -5.84 -12.00
CA LYS A 186 19.46 -6.01 -13.45
C LYS A 186 18.99 -7.39 -13.87
N LEU A 187 17.98 -7.45 -14.74
CA LEU A 187 17.58 -8.69 -15.39
C LEU A 187 18.56 -8.99 -16.52
N MET A 188 19.18 -10.17 -16.47
CA MET A 188 20.21 -10.59 -17.42
C MET A 188 19.85 -11.96 -17.96
N LYS A 189 19.95 -12.11 -19.28
CA LYS A 189 19.81 -13.41 -19.94
C LYS A 189 21.02 -14.29 -19.59
N MET A 190 20.86 -15.60 -19.73
CA MET A 190 21.89 -16.64 -19.53
C MET A 190 21.81 -17.64 -20.69
N ASN A 191 21.85 -17.14 -21.93
CA ASN A 191 21.62 -17.97 -23.12
C ASN A 191 22.91 -18.39 -23.83
N ASN A 192 24.02 -17.72 -23.55
CA ASN A 192 25.29 -17.93 -24.22
C ASN A 192 26.45 -17.42 -23.35
N GLU A 193 27.69 -17.76 -23.74
CA GLU A 193 28.90 -17.35 -23.02
C GLU A 193 29.06 -15.82 -22.88
N ARG A 194 28.51 -15.04 -23.82
CA ARG A 194 28.59 -13.57 -23.76
C ARG A 194 27.72 -13.03 -22.63
N ASP A 195 26.53 -13.59 -22.47
CA ASP A 195 25.59 -13.25 -21.41
C ASP A 195 26.15 -13.64 -20.03
N GLU A 196 26.77 -14.81 -19.93
CA GLU A 196 27.48 -15.26 -18.72
C GLU A 196 28.64 -14.31 -18.36
N LYS A 197 29.48 -13.94 -19.33
CA LYS A 197 30.56 -12.95 -19.12
C LYS A 197 30.01 -11.60 -18.67
N ALA A 198 28.88 -11.16 -19.23
CA ALA A 198 28.24 -9.92 -18.82
C ALA A 198 27.78 -9.96 -17.36
N PHE A 199 27.25 -11.10 -16.90
CA PHE A 199 26.87 -11.29 -15.50
C PHE A 199 28.08 -11.40 -14.58
N LEU A 200 29.13 -12.15 -14.96
CA LEU A 200 30.38 -12.20 -14.19
C LEU A 200 30.99 -10.80 -13.99
N LYS A 201 30.90 -9.92 -14.99
CA LYS A 201 31.28 -8.51 -14.86
C LYS A 201 30.43 -7.74 -13.85
N LYS A 202 29.18 -8.13 -13.64
CA LYS A 202 28.35 -7.57 -12.56
C LYS A 202 28.75 -8.16 -11.22
N VAL A 203 28.97 -9.46 -11.12
CA VAL A 203 29.43 -10.15 -9.90
C VAL A 203 30.73 -9.54 -9.37
N SER A 204 31.66 -9.17 -10.26
CA SER A 204 32.92 -8.54 -9.87
C SER A 204 32.80 -7.07 -9.43
N SER A 205 31.61 -6.46 -9.56
CA SER A 205 31.38 -5.10 -9.08
C SER A 205 31.23 -5.09 -7.56
N PRO A 206 31.84 -4.12 -6.83
CA PRO A 206 31.62 -3.98 -5.38
C PRO A 206 30.17 -3.63 -5.01
N ARG A 207 29.36 -3.26 -6.01
CA ARG A 207 27.92 -3.02 -5.83
C ARG A 207 27.11 -4.31 -5.86
N PHE A 208 27.67 -5.43 -6.29
CA PHE A 208 26.94 -6.69 -6.36
C PHE A 208 26.66 -7.23 -4.96
N LYS A 209 25.44 -7.73 -4.76
CA LYS A 209 25.04 -8.36 -3.49
C LYS A 209 24.84 -9.85 -3.68
N TYR A 210 23.98 -10.24 -4.61
CA TYR A 210 23.68 -11.64 -4.94
C TYR A 210 22.98 -11.76 -6.29
N GLY A 211 22.97 -12.97 -6.84
CA GLY A 211 22.21 -13.35 -8.03
C GLY A 211 21.01 -14.21 -7.65
N HIS A 212 19.87 -14.01 -8.32
CA HIS A 212 18.68 -14.82 -8.14
C HIS A 212 18.24 -15.41 -9.49
N PRO A 213 18.31 -16.74 -9.67
CA PRO A 213 17.81 -17.40 -10.88
C PRO A 213 16.30 -17.20 -11.00
N LEU A 214 15.84 -16.78 -12.17
CA LEU A 214 14.43 -16.56 -12.51
C LEU A 214 13.93 -17.60 -13.53
N GLY A 215 14.60 -18.75 -13.58
CA GLY A 215 14.48 -19.79 -14.58
C GLY A 215 15.85 -20.15 -15.16
N ASP A 216 15.86 -21.02 -16.16
CA ASP A 216 17.11 -21.59 -16.71
C ASP A 216 17.91 -20.57 -17.53
N THR A 217 17.24 -19.54 -18.05
CA THR A 217 17.79 -18.60 -19.05
C THR A 217 17.84 -17.16 -18.56
N LEU A 218 17.46 -16.91 -17.30
CA LEU A 218 17.33 -15.56 -16.77
C LEU A 218 17.82 -15.50 -15.33
N VAL A 219 18.64 -14.50 -15.02
CA VAL A 219 19.10 -14.20 -13.67
C VAL A 219 18.84 -12.73 -13.34
N GLY A 220 18.37 -12.48 -12.13
CA GLY A 220 18.36 -11.15 -11.53
C GLY A 220 19.68 -10.90 -10.79
N ALA A 221 20.49 -9.97 -11.27
CA ALA A 221 21.65 -9.48 -10.54
C ALA A 221 21.25 -8.34 -9.60
N HIS A 222 21.29 -8.58 -8.29
CA HIS A 222 20.93 -7.57 -7.28
C HIS A 222 22.15 -6.72 -6.92
N MET A 223 22.09 -5.43 -7.23
CA MET A 223 23.14 -4.45 -7.00
C MET A 223 22.70 -3.40 -5.96
N GLY A 224 23.65 -2.78 -5.26
CA GLY A 224 23.42 -1.53 -4.54
C GLY A 224 23.29 -0.35 -5.50
N LYS A 225 22.48 0.65 -5.16
CA LYS A 225 22.47 1.95 -5.87
C LYS A 225 23.67 2.80 -5.43
N SER A 226 24.20 3.57 -6.39
CA SER A 226 25.18 4.62 -6.13
C SER A 226 24.47 5.90 -5.77
#